data_AF-A0A1S3PAP4-F1
#
_entry.id   AF-A0A1S3PAP4-F1
#
_cell.length_a   1.000
_cell.length_b   1.000
_cell.length_c   1.000
_cell.angle_alpha   90.00
_cell.angle_beta   90.00
_cell.angle_gamma   90.00
#
_symmetry.space_group_name_H-M   'P 1'
#
loop_
_entity.id
_entity.type
_entity.pdbx_description
1 polymer ?
#
loop_
_entity_poly.entity_id
_entity_poly.type
_entity_poly.pdbx_seq_one_letter_code
_entity_poly.pdbx_strand_id
1 'polypeptide(L)'
;MDVYNKSMCRTREMLVDIFQEYPDEIEHTYIPSCVVLMRCAGCCNDEALECVTTETKNVTMEVIQVKQRVSQHHFLLSFTEHRKCECRPKPEVKAKKENHCEPCSERRKRLFVQDPLTCKCSCKFTQLDCKSRQLELNERTCRCDKPRR
;
A
#
# COMPACT_ATOMS: atom_id res chain seq x y z
N MET A 1 32.27 19.18 6.39
CA MET A 1 31.51 17.90 6.37
C MET A 1 30.21 17.98 7.19
N ASP A 2 29.73 19.19 7.51
CA ASP A 2 28.65 19.36 8.51
C ASP A 2 27.28 18.91 8.01
N VAL A 3 27.01 19.06 6.72
CA VAL A 3 25.77 18.59 6.11
C VAL A 3 25.67 17.08 6.24
N TYR A 4 26.71 16.35 5.81
CA TYR A 4 26.78 14.89 5.93
C TYR A 4 26.57 14.42 7.37
N ASN A 5 27.25 15.04 8.32
CA ASN A 5 27.13 14.65 9.73
C ASN A 5 25.75 14.96 10.34
N LYS A 6 25.10 16.02 9.86
CA LYS A 6 23.75 16.39 10.28
C LYS A 6 22.67 15.64 9.50
N SER A 7 22.97 15.07 8.34
CA SER A 7 22.00 14.36 7.49
C SER A 7 22.09 12.84 7.65
N MET A 8 23.15 12.28 8.22
CA MET A 8 23.30 10.82 8.40
C MET A 8 22.15 10.18 9.18
N CYS A 9 21.85 8.92 8.86
CA CYS A 9 20.87 8.08 9.55
C CYS A 9 21.17 7.99 11.06
N ARG A 10 20.27 8.53 11.88
CA ARG A 10 20.34 8.47 13.35
C ARG A 10 18.96 8.69 13.97
N THR A 11 18.86 8.49 15.28
CA THR A 11 17.65 8.85 16.03
C THR A 11 17.52 10.37 16.13
N ARG A 12 16.30 10.88 15.90
CA ARG A 12 15.96 12.30 15.95
C ARG A 12 14.56 12.49 16.53
N GLU A 13 14.35 13.64 17.14
CA GLU A 13 13.02 14.08 17.56
C GLU A 13 12.18 14.38 16.33
N MET A 14 11.00 13.76 16.28
CA MET A 14 10.01 13.96 15.22
C MET A 14 8.62 14.09 15.85
N LEU A 15 7.79 14.94 15.26
CA LEU A 15 6.37 15.02 15.60
C LEU A 15 5.63 13.88 14.90
N VAL A 16 4.97 13.05 15.69
CA VAL A 16 4.19 11.90 15.23
C VAL A 16 2.73 12.13 15.61
N ASP A 17 1.84 11.98 14.63
CA ASP A 17 0.41 12.08 14.84
C ASP A 17 -0.09 10.85 15.62
N ILE A 18 -0.83 11.10 16.71
CA ILE A 18 -1.36 10.04 17.56
C ILE A 18 -2.33 9.13 16.79
N PHE A 19 -3.13 9.68 15.86
CA PHE A 19 -4.06 8.89 15.05
C PHE A 19 -3.38 7.92 14.09
N GLN A 20 -2.16 8.22 13.65
CA GLN A 20 -1.40 7.31 12.78
C GLN A 20 -0.87 6.09 13.56
N GLU A 21 -0.54 6.28 14.84
CA GLU A 21 -0.07 5.21 15.73
C GLU A 21 -1.23 4.37 16.29
N TYR A 22 -2.41 4.98 16.48
CA TYR A 22 -3.61 4.34 17.01
C TYR A 22 -4.83 4.57 16.10
N PRO A 23 -4.85 3.98 14.88
CA PRO A 23 -5.94 4.19 13.93
C PRO A 23 -7.28 3.61 14.38
N ASP A 24 -7.27 2.66 15.31
CA ASP A 24 -8.48 1.98 15.80
C ASP A 24 -9.31 2.83 16.77
N GLU A 25 -8.77 3.93 17.32
CA GLU A 25 -9.45 4.81 18.30
C GLU A 25 -10.13 6.03 17.64
N ILE A 26 -11.05 5.80 16.69
CA ILE A 26 -11.70 6.85 15.87
C ILE A 26 -12.67 7.75 16.67
N GLU A 27 -13.18 7.28 17.81
CA GLU A 27 -14.19 8.01 18.61
C GLU A 27 -13.62 9.14 19.47
N HIS A 28 -12.29 9.29 19.54
CA HIS A 28 -11.63 10.18 20.48
C HIS A 28 -10.79 11.24 19.78
N THR A 29 -10.76 12.44 20.36
CA THR A 29 -9.78 13.47 19.97
C THR A 29 -8.74 13.61 21.07
N TYR A 30 -7.46 13.53 20.74
CA TYR A 30 -6.37 13.73 21.69
C TYR A 30 -5.85 15.16 21.68
N ILE A 31 -5.54 15.69 22.86
CA ILE A 31 -4.88 16.98 23.06
C ILE A 31 -3.58 16.72 23.86
N PRO A 32 -2.39 16.96 23.29
CA PRO A 32 -2.14 17.38 21.91
C PRO A 32 -2.50 16.28 20.89
N SER A 33 -2.66 16.64 19.61
CA SER A 33 -2.92 15.67 18.54
C SER A 33 -1.66 14.95 18.05
N CYS A 34 -0.47 15.46 18.40
CA CYS A 34 0.82 14.88 18.06
C CYS A 34 1.76 14.90 19.26
N VAL A 35 2.71 13.98 19.27
CA VAL A 35 3.73 13.82 20.31
C VAL A 35 5.13 13.86 19.69
N VAL A 36 6.13 14.28 20.49
CA VAL A 36 7.54 14.27 20.07
C VAL A 36 8.12 12.91 20.43
N LEU A 37 8.58 12.15 19.44
CA LEU A 37 9.19 10.83 19.63
C LEU A 37 10.55 10.75 18.95
N MET A 38 11.43 9.93 19.52
CA MET A 38 12.67 9.56 18.87
C MET A 38 12.40 8.55 17.74
N ARG A 39 12.67 8.95 16.49
CA ARG A 39 12.50 8.10 15.29
C ARG A 39 13.78 8.10 14.47
N CYS A 40 13.96 7.05 13.67
CA CYS A 40 15.10 6.94 12.77
C CYS A 40 14.87 7.85 11.57
N ALA A 41 15.79 8.78 11.35
CA ALA A 41 15.71 9.74 10.28
C ALA A 41 17.10 10.15 9.77
N GLY A 42 17.15 10.47 8.49
CA GLY A 42 18.38 10.84 7.78
C GLY A 42 18.54 10.05 6.49
N CYS A 43 19.64 10.34 5.79
CA CYS A 43 20.04 9.65 4.58
C CYS A 43 21.13 8.62 4.86
N CYS A 44 21.15 7.60 4.01
CA CYS A 44 22.26 6.66 3.87
C CYS A 44 23.14 7.10 2.69
N ASN A 45 24.32 6.49 2.55
CA ASN A 45 25.28 6.84 1.50
C ASN A 45 24.92 6.28 0.12
N ASP A 46 23.91 5.42 0.06
CA ASP A 46 23.44 4.76 -1.15
C ASP A 46 21.90 4.73 -1.12
N GLU A 47 21.28 5.02 -2.27
CA GLU A 47 19.82 5.02 -2.45
C GLU A 47 19.21 3.62 -2.34
N ALA A 48 20.01 2.57 -2.55
CA ALA A 48 19.62 1.19 -2.32
C ALA A 48 19.48 0.84 -0.83
N LEU A 49 19.96 1.72 0.07
CA LEU A 49 19.85 1.54 1.52
C LEU A 49 18.68 2.37 2.09
N GLU A 50 18.09 1.88 3.18
CA GLU A 50 17.12 2.58 3.99
C GLU A 50 17.56 2.69 5.45
N CYS A 51 17.20 3.79 6.09
CA CYS A 51 17.49 4.05 7.51
C CYS A 51 16.42 3.37 8.37
N VAL A 52 16.77 2.27 9.00
CA VAL A 52 15.83 1.43 9.76
C VAL A 52 16.22 1.33 11.22
N THR A 53 15.24 1.05 12.08
CA THR A 53 15.47 0.83 13.51
C THR A 53 16.01 -0.57 13.78
N THR A 54 16.97 -0.67 14.70
CA THR A 54 17.51 -1.96 15.18
C THR A 54 17.19 -2.23 16.64
N GLU A 55 16.84 -1.18 17.40
CA GLU A 55 16.47 -1.28 18.81
C GLU A 55 15.37 -0.26 19.10
N THR A 56 14.31 -0.69 19.78
CA THR A 56 13.20 0.18 20.19
C THR A 56 12.99 0.16 21.70
N LYS A 57 12.26 1.16 22.19
CA LYS A 57 11.80 1.24 23.58
C LYS A 57 10.41 1.87 23.58
N ASN A 58 9.55 1.40 24.48
CA ASN A 58 8.26 2.06 24.71
C ASN A 58 8.38 3.19 25.74
N VAL A 59 7.67 4.29 25.48
CA VAL A 59 7.57 5.45 26.36
C VAL A 59 6.09 5.77 26.54
N THR A 60 5.70 5.91 27.80
CA THR A 60 4.34 6.30 28.15
C THR A 60 4.25 7.81 28.23
N MET A 61 3.26 8.40 27.56
CA MET A 61 2.99 9.83 27.59
C MET A 61 1.54 10.08 27.99
N GLU A 62 1.32 11.17 28.71
CA GLU A 62 0.00 11.61 29.14
C GLU A 62 -0.60 12.55 28.10
N VAL A 63 -1.83 12.24 27.68
CA VAL A 63 -2.62 13.03 26.74
C VAL A 63 -4.02 13.24 27.28
N ILE A 64 -4.69 14.30 26.85
CA ILE A 64 -6.09 14.51 27.20
C ILE A 64 -6.93 13.88 26.10
N GLN A 65 -7.75 12.88 26.48
CA GLN A 65 -8.72 12.26 25.59
C GLN A 65 -10.06 12.99 25.73
N VAL A 66 -10.58 13.51 24.61
CA VAL A 66 -11.87 14.20 24.54
C VAL A 66 -12.87 13.31 23.85
N LYS A 67 -13.91 12.89 24.59
CA LYS A 67 -15.10 12.24 24.03
C LYS A 67 -16.12 13.31 23.66
N GLN A 68 -16.56 13.34 22.41
CA GLN A 68 -17.49 14.37 21.93
C GLN A 68 -18.73 14.44 22.83
N ARG A 69 -18.92 15.59 23.50
CA ARG A 69 -20.09 15.93 24.36
C ARG A 69 -20.21 15.18 25.69
N VAL A 70 -19.20 14.42 26.13
CA VAL A 70 -19.30 13.60 27.35
C VAL A 70 -18.31 14.04 28.43
N SER A 71 -17.01 13.95 28.18
CA SER A 71 -16.00 14.22 29.20
C SER A 71 -14.59 14.36 28.62
N GLN A 72 -13.71 14.94 29.41
CA GLN A 72 -12.27 15.05 29.16
C GLN A 72 -11.54 14.34 30.29
N HIS A 73 -10.61 13.44 29.94
CA HIS A 73 -9.82 12.71 30.92
C HIS A 73 -8.36 12.63 30.49
N HIS A 74 -7.48 12.60 31.49
CA HIS A 74 -6.08 12.29 31.29
C HIS A 74 -5.95 10.79 30.99
N PHE A 75 -5.23 10.48 29.92
CA PHE A 75 -5.05 9.13 29.43
C PHE A 75 -3.56 8.88 29.14
N LEU A 76 -3.10 7.67 29.43
CA LEU A 76 -1.71 7.27 29.21
C LEU A 76 -1.62 6.43 27.94
N LEU A 77 -0.91 6.95 26.94
CA LEU A 77 -0.60 6.24 25.70
C LEU A 77 0.85 5.77 25.70
N SER A 78 1.12 4.61 25.10
CA SER A 78 2.42 3.96 25.11
C SER A 78 3.01 3.91 23.70
N PHE A 79 3.86 4.86 23.37
CA PHE A 79 4.45 5.00 22.05
C PHE A 79 5.77 4.23 21.93
N THR A 80 6.11 3.79 20.71
CA THR A 80 7.42 3.20 20.41
C THR A 80 8.40 4.25 19.91
N GLU A 81 9.55 4.34 20.60
CA GLU A 81 10.71 5.14 20.23
C GLU A 81 11.83 4.26 19.69
N HIS A 82 12.61 4.80 18.77
CA HIS A 82 13.80 4.16 18.21
C HIS A 82 15.04 4.57 19.02
N ARG A 83 15.86 3.59 19.40
CA ARG A 83 17.11 3.81 20.16
C ARG A 83 18.36 3.73 19.29
N LYS A 84 18.36 2.82 18.31
CA LYS A 84 19.47 2.63 17.38
C LYS A 84 18.94 2.53 15.96
N CYS A 85 19.67 3.12 15.04
CA CYS A 85 19.34 3.15 13.62
C CYS A 85 20.54 2.70 12.79
N GLU A 86 20.29 1.95 11.73
CA GLU A 86 21.30 1.49 10.79
C GLU A 86 20.79 1.60 9.35
N CYS A 87 21.74 1.78 8.42
CA CYS A 87 21.45 1.68 7.00
C CYS A 87 21.44 0.21 6.58
N ARG A 88 20.29 -0.29 6.14
CA ARG A 88 20.14 -1.67 5.65
C ARG A 88 19.72 -1.66 4.17
N PRO A 89 20.09 -2.69 3.38
CA PRO A 89 19.59 -2.83 2.02
C PRO A 89 18.07 -2.86 2.03
N LYS A 90 17.46 -2.03 1.19
CA LYS A 90 16.02 -2.08 0.96
C LYS A 90 15.67 -3.49 0.48
N PRO A 91 14.64 -4.15 1.03
CA PRO A 91 14.12 -5.34 0.40
C PRO A 91 13.77 -4.94 -1.02
N GLU A 92 14.30 -5.66 -2.02
CA GLU A 92 13.87 -5.47 -3.38
C GLU A 92 12.35 -5.63 -3.37
N VAL A 93 11.65 -4.51 -3.45
CA VAL A 93 10.27 -4.52 -3.88
C VAL A 93 10.42 -5.16 -5.24
N LYS A 94 10.09 -6.45 -5.33
CA LYS A 94 9.77 -7.07 -6.60
C LYS A 94 8.67 -6.17 -7.10
N ALA A 95 9.07 -5.12 -7.86
CA ALA A 95 8.17 -4.32 -8.66
C ALA A 95 7.30 -5.40 -9.27
N LYS A 96 6.01 -5.39 -8.91
CA LYS A 96 5.07 -6.38 -9.41
C LYS A 96 5.43 -6.45 -10.87
N LYS A 97 6.06 -7.56 -11.31
CA LYS A 97 6.27 -7.77 -12.72
C LYS A 97 4.84 -7.69 -13.18
N GLU A 98 4.46 -6.60 -13.87
CA GLU A 98 3.24 -6.64 -14.65
C GLU A 98 3.38 -7.96 -15.36
N ASN A 99 2.49 -8.91 -15.04
CA ASN A 99 2.50 -10.19 -15.71
C ASN A 99 2.25 -9.78 -17.17
N HIS A 100 3.31 -9.75 -17.98
CA HIS A 100 3.24 -9.45 -19.38
C HIS A 100 2.60 -10.68 -20.01
N CYS A 101 1.31 -10.90 -19.75
CA CYS A 101 0.54 -11.85 -20.50
C CYS A 101 0.51 -11.33 -21.92
N GLU A 102 0.89 -12.17 -22.88
CA GLU A 102 0.68 -11.82 -24.27
C GLU A 102 -0.82 -11.59 -24.52
N PRO A 103 -1.18 -10.55 -25.28
CA PRO A 103 -2.58 -10.26 -25.56
C PRO A 103 -3.22 -11.41 -26.35
N CYS A 104 -4.40 -11.86 -25.91
CA CYS A 104 -5.15 -12.96 -26.55
C CYS A 104 -5.36 -12.83 -28.06
N SER A 105 -5.37 -11.60 -28.58
CA SER A 105 -5.41 -11.32 -30.01
C SER A 105 -4.98 -9.88 -30.30
N GLU A 106 -3.99 -9.68 -31.16
CA GLU A 106 -3.55 -8.33 -31.55
C GLU A 106 -4.65 -7.51 -32.22
N ARG A 107 -5.42 -8.14 -33.12
CA ARG A 107 -6.45 -7.45 -33.91
C ARG A 107 -7.79 -7.30 -33.19
N ARG A 108 -8.05 -8.13 -32.17
CA ARG A 108 -9.41 -8.32 -31.61
C ARG A 108 -9.44 -8.28 -30.09
N LYS A 109 -8.57 -7.49 -29.47
CA LYS A 109 -8.47 -7.33 -27.99
C LYS A 109 -9.82 -7.13 -27.30
N ARG A 110 -10.75 -6.38 -27.91
CA ARG A 110 -12.08 -6.07 -27.35
C ARG A 110 -13.05 -7.26 -27.24
N LEU A 111 -12.79 -8.36 -27.94
CA LEU A 111 -13.66 -9.55 -27.94
C LEU A 111 -13.21 -10.62 -26.94
N PHE A 112 -12.02 -10.46 -26.36
CA PHE A 112 -11.43 -11.40 -25.40
C PHE A 112 -11.36 -10.77 -24.01
N VAL A 113 -11.49 -11.62 -22.99
CA VAL A 113 -11.26 -11.30 -21.59
C VAL A 113 -10.12 -12.20 -21.11
N GLN A 114 -9.09 -11.59 -20.50
CA GLN A 114 -7.91 -12.28 -20.02
C GLN A 114 -7.85 -12.24 -18.50
N ASP A 115 -7.61 -13.40 -17.89
CA ASP A 115 -7.33 -13.50 -16.46
C ASP A 115 -5.92 -12.97 -16.16
N PRO A 116 -5.75 -11.96 -15.28
CA PRO A 116 -4.45 -11.33 -15.01
C PRO A 116 -3.47 -12.20 -14.19
N LEU A 117 -3.97 -13.27 -13.56
CA LEU A 117 -3.18 -14.21 -12.76
C LEU A 117 -2.80 -15.45 -13.56
N THR A 118 -3.71 -15.95 -14.41
CA THR A 118 -3.50 -17.20 -15.18
C THR A 118 -3.20 -16.97 -16.66
N CYS A 119 -3.29 -15.72 -17.14
CA CYS A 119 -3.23 -15.34 -18.56
C CYS A 119 -4.24 -16.06 -19.47
N LYS A 120 -5.25 -16.74 -18.89
CA LYS A 120 -6.25 -17.50 -19.65
C LYS A 120 -7.16 -16.56 -20.43
N CYS A 121 -7.26 -16.80 -21.74
CA CYS A 121 -8.11 -16.06 -22.65
C CYS A 121 -9.49 -16.70 -22.77
N SER A 122 -10.53 -15.89 -22.69
CA SER A 122 -11.93 -16.32 -22.87
C SER A 122 -12.70 -15.31 -23.72
N CYS A 123 -13.80 -15.73 -24.34
CA CYS A 123 -14.64 -14.82 -25.12
C CYS A 123 -15.47 -13.93 -24.21
N LYS A 124 -15.57 -12.65 -24.58
CA LYS A 124 -16.43 -11.68 -23.89
C LYS A 124 -17.91 -12.04 -24.00
N PHE A 125 -18.32 -12.62 -25.12
CA PHE A 125 -19.68 -13.06 -25.38
C PHE A 125 -19.78 -14.58 -25.23
N THR A 126 -20.94 -15.04 -24.77
CA THR A 126 -21.30 -16.46 -24.67
C THR A 126 -22.11 -16.91 -25.89
N GLN A 127 -22.30 -18.23 -26.04
CA GLN A 127 -23.17 -18.78 -27.07
C GLN A 127 -24.61 -18.25 -26.95
N LEU A 128 -25.11 -18.04 -25.74
CA LEU A 128 -26.45 -17.51 -25.48
C LEU A 128 -26.59 -16.06 -25.98
N ASP A 129 -25.56 -15.24 -25.77
CA ASP A 129 -25.52 -13.86 -26.25
C ASP A 129 -25.62 -13.79 -27.78
N CYS A 130 -24.89 -14.65 -28.49
CA CYS A 130 -24.97 -14.72 -29.96
C CYS A 130 -26.32 -15.29 -30.44
N LYS A 131 -26.86 -16.32 -29.77
CA LYS A 131 -28.15 -16.92 -30.10
C LYS A 131 -29.31 -15.94 -29.98
N SER A 132 -29.27 -15.00 -29.02
CA SER A 132 -30.26 -13.92 -28.92
C SER A 132 -30.35 -13.07 -30.20
N ARG A 133 -29.29 -13.04 -31.00
CA ARG A 133 -29.17 -12.33 -32.27
C ARG A 133 -29.29 -13.25 -33.49
N GLN A 134 -29.69 -14.51 -33.30
CA GLN A 134 -29.75 -15.54 -34.35
C GLN A 134 -28.39 -15.81 -35.01
N LEU A 135 -27.31 -15.68 -34.24
CA LEU A 135 -25.92 -15.92 -34.64
C LEU A 135 -25.30 -17.02 -33.77
N GLU A 136 -24.18 -17.56 -34.20
CA GLU A 136 -23.40 -18.55 -33.44
C GLU A 136 -22.05 -17.96 -33.03
N LEU A 137 -21.62 -18.22 -31.78
CA LEU A 137 -20.32 -17.77 -31.32
C LEU A 137 -19.23 -18.63 -31.96
N ASN A 138 -18.30 -17.98 -32.63
CA ASN A 138 -17.07 -18.57 -33.09
C ASN A 138 -16.03 -18.46 -31.98
N GLU A 139 -15.84 -19.54 -31.19
CA GLU A 139 -14.96 -19.55 -30.02
C GLU A 139 -13.49 -19.21 -30.31
N ARG A 140 -13.02 -19.43 -31.54
CA ARG A 140 -11.65 -19.05 -31.94
C ARG A 140 -11.47 -17.57 -32.15
N THR A 141 -12.55 -16.87 -32.50
CA THR A 141 -12.49 -15.44 -32.87
C THR A 141 -13.31 -14.54 -31.96
N CYS A 142 -14.09 -15.13 -31.07
CA CYS A 142 -15.06 -14.51 -30.18
C CYS A 142 -16.06 -13.59 -30.90
N ARG A 143 -16.41 -13.93 -32.15
CA ARG A 143 -17.42 -13.23 -32.96
C ARG A 143 -18.71 -14.03 -33.00
N CYS A 144 -19.83 -13.33 -33.02
CA CYS A 144 -21.11 -13.91 -33.39
C CYS A 144 -21.22 -13.89 -34.92
N ASP A 145 -21.06 -15.04 -35.56
CA ASP A 145 -21.13 -15.20 -37.01
C ASP A 145 -22.46 -15.85 -37.42
N LYS A 146 -22.88 -15.69 -38.68
CA LYS A 146 -24.06 -16.42 -39.18
C LYS A 146 -23.76 -17.93 -39.20
N PRO A 147 -24.76 -18.78 -38.91
CA PRO A 147 -24.60 -20.23 -39.03
C PRO A 147 -24.12 -20.55 -40.44
N ARG A 148 -23.02 -21.31 -40.57
CA ARG A 148 -22.60 -21.84 -41.87
C ARG A 148 -23.61 -22.93 -42.25
N ARG A 149 -24.35 -22.70 -43.33
CA ARG A 149 -25.20 -23.73 -43.97
C ARG A 149 -24.37 -24.90 -44.44
#